data_AF-A0A086T1A9-F1
#
_entry.id   AF-A0A086T1A9-F1
#
_cell.length_a   1.000
_cell.length_b   1.000
_cell.length_c   1.000
_cell.angle_alpha   90.00
_cell.angle_beta   90.00
_cell.angle_gamma   90.00
#
_symmetry.space_group_name_H-M   'P 1'
#
loop_
_entity.id
_entity.type
_entity.pdbx_description
1 polymer ?
#
loop_
_entity_poly.entity_id
_entity_poly.type
_entity_poly.pdbx_seq_one_letter_code
_entity_poly.pdbx_strand_id
1 'polypeptide(L)'
;MDGTGQLPGGVGRYGHVNNVVYNRFAESSRVNWFRNFAKAADEEHRQQWIDLMTPRSIGLILKSIKTDYKLPIVYPDTVTVAHKLLAPPTRESTNVDMEVVIFSHDNQRPAARCFEDVVIYDYRVGRKANLESFMVEELQAVYELQEATKQKSIQEVLELQKTLD
;
A
#
# COMPACT_ATOMS: atom_id res chain seq x y z
N MET A 1 22.28 24.34 -6.04
CA MET A 1 21.23 24.03 -7.02
C MET A 1 19.91 24.17 -6.31
N ASP A 2 19.35 25.35 -6.48
CA ASP A 2 18.22 25.99 -5.84
C ASP A 2 16.97 25.76 -6.70
N GLY A 3 16.09 24.87 -6.26
CA GLY A 3 14.83 24.57 -6.92
C GLY A 3 13.70 25.39 -6.30
N THR A 4 13.37 26.54 -6.91
CA THR A 4 12.18 27.32 -6.58
C THR A 4 10.92 26.51 -6.91
N GLY A 5 10.08 26.28 -5.89
CA GLY A 5 8.83 25.53 -6.02
C GLY A 5 7.67 26.37 -6.57
N GLN A 6 6.83 25.70 -7.37
CA GLN A 6 5.41 26.03 -7.52
C GLN A 6 4.65 24.75 -7.96
N LEU A 7 3.68 24.33 -7.14
CA LEU A 7 2.59 23.42 -7.54
C LEU A 7 1.33 24.30 -7.58
N PRO A 8 0.54 24.28 -8.67
CA PRO A 8 -0.55 23.32 -8.73
C PRO A 8 -0.80 22.74 -10.13
N GLY A 9 -1.17 21.46 -10.18
CA GLY A 9 -1.56 20.75 -11.41
C GLY A 9 -0.76 19.47 -11.58
N GLY A 10 -1.39 18.31 -11.41
CA GLY A 10 -0.77 16.98 -11.46
C GLY A 10 -0.21 16.55 -12.82
N VAL A 11 -0.08 17.46 -13.78
CA VAL A 11 0.58 17.22 -15.06
C VAL A 11 1.97 17.81 -14.95
N GLY A 12 2.98 16.94 -14.89
CA GLY A 12 4.37 17.38 -14.99
C GLY A 12 4.59 18.15 -16.30
N ARG A 13 5.66 18.95 -16.37
CA ARG A 13 6.07 19.77 -17.53
C ARG A 13 6.20 19.00 -18.87
N TYR A 14 6.01 17.68 -18.87
CA TYR A 14 6.22 16.74 -19.96
C TYR A 14 4.95 16.00 -20.43
N GLY A 15 3.76 16.43 -20.00
CA GLY A 15 2.49 15.86 -20.46
C GLY A 15 2.07 14.56 -19.77
N HIS A 16 2.77 14.16 -18.71
CA HIS A 16 2.42 13.00 -17.88
C HIS A 16 2.56 13.34 -16.39
N VAL A 17 1.98 12.50 -15.55
CA VAL A 17 2.06 12.58 -14.09
C VAL A 17 3.53 12.49 -13.66
N ASN A 18 3.94 13.38 -12.75
CA ASN A 18 5.29 13.38 -12.20
C ASN A 18 5.54 12.10 -11.38
N ASN A 19 6.74 11.52 -11.51
CA ASN A 19 7.13 10.29 -10.81
C ASN A 19 6.84 10.31 -9.30
N VAL A 20 7.06 11.45 -8.62
CA VAL A 20 6.80 11.61 -7.17
C VAL A 20 5.33 11.40 -6.82
N VAL A 21 4.41 11.69 -7.74
CA VAL A 21 2.96 11.52 -7.52
C VAL A 21 2.58 10.05 -7.39
N TYR A 22 3.29 9.13 -8.04
CA TYR A 22 3.05 7.69 -7.86
C TYR A 22 3.30 7.26 -6.41
N ASN A 23 4.35 7.79 -5.77
CA ASN A 23 4.60 7.53 -4.35
C ASN A 23 3.49 8.13 -3.47
N ARG A 24 2.94 9.27 -3.85
CA ARG A 24 1.79 9.88 -3.15
C ARG A 24 0.51 9.05 -3.30
N PHE A 25 0.30 8.41 -4.45
CA PHE A 25 -0.79 7.45 -4.65
C PHE A 25 -0.62 6.23 -3.74
N ALA A 26 0.59 5.66 -3.67
CA ALA A 26 0.91 4.56 -2.77
C ALA A 26 0.66 4.94 -1.30
N GLU A 27 1.20 6.08 -0.84
CA GLU A 27 1.00 6.58 0.52
C GLU A 27 -0.49 6.76 0.88
N SER A 28 -1.25 7.43 0.02
CA SER A 28 -2.69 7.67 0.25
C SER A 28 -3.46 6.35 0.35
N SER A 29 -3.12 5.38 -0.50
CA SER A 29 -3.74 4.06 -0.49
C SER A 29 -3.33 3.24 0.74
N ARG A 30 -2.08 3.29 1.21
CA ARG A 30 -1.67 2.62 2.46
C ARG A 30 -2.43 3.16 3.65
N VAL A 31 -2.58 4.48 3.75
CA VAL A 31 -3.37 5.12 4.81
C VAL A 31 -4.80 4.63 4.81
N ASN A 32 -5.43 4.58 3.64
CA ASN A 32 -6.80 4.07 3.52
C ASN A 32 -6.91 2.57 3.82
N TRP A 33 -5.89 1.80 3.46
CA TRP A 33 -5.83 0.35 3.71
C TRP A 33 -5.87 0.06 5.21
N PHE A 34 -4.99 0.66 6.00
CA PHE A 34 -5.00 0.51 7.47
C PHE A 34 -6.25 1.11 8.12
N ARG A 35 -6.76 2.25 7.64
CA ARG A 35 -8.01 2.83 8.14
C ARG A 35 -9.24 1.95 7.92
N ASN A 36 -9.23 1.07 6.92
CA ASN A 36 -10.35 0.16 6.70
C ASN A 36 -10.43 -0.93 7.78
N PHE A 37 -9.31 -1.35 8.37
CA PHE A 37 -9.33 -2.23 9.55
C PHE A 37 -10.03 -1.53 10.72
N ALA A 38 -9.78 -0.24 10.95
CA ALA A 38 -10.49 0.53 11.97
C ALA A 38 -12.02 0.54 11.77
N LYS A 39 -12.50 0.55 10.52
CA LYS A 39 -13.93 0.49 10.22
C LYS A 39 -14.56 -0.88 10.51
N ALA A 40 -13.77 -1.94 10.36
CA ALA A 40 -14.21 -3.32 10.60
C ALA A 40 -14.01 -3.77 12.05
N ALA A 41 -13.13 -3.10 12.80
CA ALA A 41 -12.80 -3.42 14.18
C ALA A 41 -13.94 -3.08 15.15
N ASP A 42 -13.97 -3.81 16.26
CA ASP A 42 -14.77 -3.49 17.44
C ASP A 42 -14.36 -2.14 18.06
N GLU A 43 -15.18 -1.63 18.98
CA GLU A 43 -14.95 -0.33 19.60
C GLU A 43 -13.65 -0.25 20.42
N GLU A 44 -13.22 -1.37 21.02
CA GLU A 44 -12.04 -1.43 21.88
C GLU A 44 -10.74 -1.32 21.09
N HIS A 45 -10.71 -1.86 19.88
CA HIS A 45 -9.51 -1.90 19.02
C HIS A 45 -9.47 -0.82 17.93
N ARG A 46 -10.59 -0.14 17.65
CA ARG A 46 -10.71 0.85 16.57
C ARG A 46 -9.67 1.96 16.68
N GLN A 47 -9.45 2.49 17.89
CA GLN A 47 -8.58 3.66 18.05
C GLN A 47 -7.12 3.33 17.75
N GLN A 48 -6.67 2.12 18.11
CA GLN A 48 -5.32 1.63 17.87
C GLN A 48 -5.06 1.49 16.36
N TRP A 49 -6.04 1.01 15.58
CA TRP A 49 -5.95 0.99 14.11
C TRP A 49 -5.86 2.40 13.50
N ILE A 50 -6.64 3.35 14.01
CA ILE A 50 -6.56 4.75 13.57
C ILE A 50 -5.18 5.33 13.90
N ASP A 51 -4.68 5.03 15.09
CA ASP A 51 -3.43 5.55 15.61
C ASP A 51 -2.22 5.10 14.80
N LEU A 52 -2.26 3.92 14.16
CA LEU A 52 -1.19 3.46 13.27
C LEU A 52 -0.80 4.51 12.22
N MET A 53 -1.74 5.36 11.80
CA MET A 53 -1.54 6.41 10.79
C MET A 53 -1.27 7.79 11.39
N THR A 54 -0.93 7.86 12.68
CA THR A 54 -0.68 9.11 13.41
C THR A 54 0.55 8.96 14.32
N PRO A 55 1.20 10.07 14.73
CA PRO A 55 2.32 10.01 15.66
C PRO A 55 1.87 9.96 17.14
N ARG A 56 0.64 9.54 17.45
CA ARG A 56 0.08 9.60 18.82
C ARG A 56 0.52 8.46 19.73
N SER A 57 0.81 7.28 19.16
CA SER A 57 1.18 6.08 19.90
C SER A 57 2.11 5.20 19.07
N ILE A 58 1.82 3.90 18.94
CA ILE A 58 2.46 3.04 17.96
C ILE A 58 1.93 3.44 16.59
N GLY A 59 2.83 3.83 15.70
CA GLY A 59 2.51 4.26 14.35
C GLY A 59 3.43 3.64 13.31
N LEU A 60 3.01 3.72 12.07
CA LEU A 60 3.77 3.27 10.92
C LEU A 60 4.51 4.44 10.29
N ILE A 61 5.77 4.21 9.92
CA ILE A 61 6.60 5.17 9.19
C ILE A 61 7.27 4.49 8.01
N LEU A 62 7.23 5.13 6.85
CA LEU A 62 7.87 4.62 5.64
C LEU A 62 9.39 4.74 5.78
N LYS A 63 10.10 3.60 5.84
CA LYS A 63 11.58 3.56 5.87
C LYS A 63 12.17 3.62 4.47
N SER A 64 11.60 2.88 3.53
CA SER A 64 12.01 2.96 2.13
C SER A 64 10.88 2.60 1.19
N ILE A 65 10.93 3.18 -0.01
CA ILE A 65 10.04 2.85 -1.11
C ILE A 65 10.85 2.72 -2.39
N LYS A 66 10.64 1.62 -3.11
CA LYS A 66 11.15 1.42 -4.46
C LYS A 66 9.96 1.44 -5.42
N THR A 67 10.02 2.27 -6.47
CA THR A 67 8.95 2.38 -7.47
C THR A 67 9.47 1.98 -8.84
N ASP A 68 8.89 0.92 -9.39
CA ASP A 68 9.10 0.45 -10.75
C ASP A 68 8.04 1.08 -11.66
N TYR A 69 8.41 2.11 -12.42
CA TYR A 69 7.54 2.79 -13.37
C TYR A 69 7.42 1.98 -14.67
N LYS A 70 6.20 1.61 -15.04
CA LYS A 70 5.90 0.75 -16.21
C LYS A 70 5.30 1.51 -17.38
N LEU A 71 4.46 2.51 -17.10
CA LEU A 71 3.95 3.45 -18.10
C LEU A 71 3.71 4.84 -17.51
N PRO A 72 3.88 5.90 -18.30
CA PRO A 72 3.50 7.25 -17.91
C PRO A 72 1.98 7.39 -17.90
N ILE A 73 1.41 7.85 -16.78
CA ILE A 73 -0.01 8.22 -16.69
C ILE A 73 -0.18 9.64 -17.24
N VAL A 74 -1.15 9.86 -18.11
CA VAL A 74 -1.47 11.17 -18.69
C VAL A 74 -2.84 11.62 -18.18
N TYR A 75 -3.05 12.93 -18.05
CA TYR A 75 -4.37 13.44 -17.67
C TYR A 75 -5.28 13.59 -18.91
N PRO A 76 -6.59 13.33 -18.78
CA PRO A 76 -7.24 12.67 -17.65
C PRO A 76 -6.96 11.16 -17.67
N ASP A 77 -6.84 10.55 -16.49
CA ASP A 77 -6.87 9.09 -16.28
C ASP A 77 -7.33 8.86 -14.84
N THR A 78 -7.96 7.71 -14.59
CA THR A 78 -8.32 7.25 -13.25
C THR A 78 -7.40 6.09 -12.86
N VAL A 79 -6.92 6.09 -11.62
CA VAL A 79 -6.09 4.99 -11.12
C VAL A 79 -6.75 4.23 -9.98
N THR A 80 -6.62 2.90 -10.01
CA THR A 80 -6.84 2.06 -8.84
C THR A 80 -5.48 1.74 -8.22
N VAL A 81 -5.36 1.90 -6.91
CA VAL A 81 -4.16 1.57 -6.15
C VAL A 81 -4.51 0.45 -5.18
N ALA A 82 -3.82 -0.68 -5.31
CA ALA A 82 -4.06 -1.85 -4.49
C ALA A 82 -2.79 -2.23 -3.72
N HIS A 83 -2.96 -2.57 -2.45
CA HIS A 83 -1.88 -3.02 -1.56
C HIS A 83 -2.04 -4.49 -1.21
N LYS A 84 -0.91 -5.18 -1.06
CA LYS A 84 -0.85 -6.49 -0.41
C LYS A 84 0.36 -6.60 0.50
N LEU A 85 0.30 -7.56 1.42
CA LEU A 85 1.42 -7.92 2.27
C LEU A 85 2.40 -8.79 1.48
N LEU A 86 3.70 -8.57 1.65
CA LEU A 86 4.75 -9.40 1.04
C LEU A 86 5.06 -10.64 1.87
N ALA A 87 4.85 -10.57 3.18
CA ALA A 87 5.00 -11.66 4.13
C ALA A 87 3.99 -11.48 5.28
N PRO A 88 3.56 -12.55 5.95
CA PRO A 88 2.74 -12.43 7.14
C PRO A 88 3.58 -11.85 8.28
N PRO A 89 3.14 -10.78 8.97
CA PRO A 89 3.86 -10.28 10.12
C PRO A 89 3.80 -11.29 11.27
N THR A 90 4.80 -11.24 12.16
CA THR A 90 4.81 -11.97 13.43
C THR A 90 4.76 -10.97 14.58
N ARG A 91 4.59 -11.46 15.81
CA ARG A 91 4.65 -10.61 17.02
C ARG A 91 6.02 -9.97 17.24
N GLU A 92 7.06 -10.50 16.58
CA GLU A 92 8.43 -9.97 16.63
C GLU A 92 8.74 -9.04 15.44
N SER A 93 7.85 -8.95 14.46
CA SER A 93 8.01 -8.04 13.32
C SER A 93 8.13 -6.60 13.79
N THR A 94 9.18 -5.92 13.32
CA THR A 94 9.39 -4.47 13.52
C THR A 94 9.09 -3.65 12.25
N ASN A 95 8.70 -4.35 11.19
CA ASN A 95 8.43 -3.84 9.87
C ASN A 95 7.23 -4.57 9.25
N VAL A 96 6.49 -3.89 8.38
CA VAL A 96 5.44 -4.45 7.53
C VAL A 96 5.84 -4.18 6.08
N ASP A 97 6.19 -5.23 5.36
CA ASP A 97 6.59 -5.12 3.96
C ASP A 97 5.39 -5.26 3.04
N MET A 98 5.20 -4.30 2.15
CA MET A 98 4.03 -4.24 1.27
C MET A 98 4.41 -4.10 -0.20
N GLU A 99 3.64 -4.72 -1.08
CA GLU A 99 3.68 -4.47 -2.53
C GLU A 99 2.41 -3.71 -2.93
N VAL A 100 2.61 -2.71 -3.79
CA VAL A 100 1.57 -1.84 -4.31
C VAL A 100 1.50 -1.98 -5.82
N VAL A 101 0.30 -2.10 -6.37
CA VAL A 101 0.04 -1.98 -7.81
C VAL A 101 -0.78 -0.73 -8.05
N ILE A 102 -0.28 0.15 -8.92
CA ILE A 102 -1.01 1.30 -9.45
C ILE A 102 -1.49 0.91 -10.85
N PHE A 103 -2.80 0.79 -11.03
CA PHE A 103 -3.44 0.37 -12.27
C PHE A 103 -4.08 1.58 -12.97
N SER A 104 -3.69 1.83 -14.22
CA SER A 104 -4.31 2.86 -15.07
C SER A 104 -5.55 2.29 -15.72
N HIS A 105 -6.68 3.00 -15.60
CA HIS A 105 -7.92 2.59 -16.25
C HIS A 105 -7.88 2.92 -17.73
N ASP A 106 -7.31 4.04 -18.14
CA ASP A 106 -7.28 4.38 -19.57
C ASP A 106 -6.41 3.41 -20.38
N ASN A 107 -5.31 2.95 -19.79
CA ASN A 107 -4.42 1.98 -20.43
C ASN A 107 -4.77 0.52 -20.12
N GLN A 108 -5.73 0.27 -19.23
CA GLN A 108 -6.15 -1.07 -18.77
C GLN A 108 -4.98 -1.97 -18.34
N ARG A 109 -3.95 -1.40 -17.69
CA ARG A 109 -2.77 -2.14 -17.25
C ARG A 109 -2.03 -1.49 -16.07
N PRO A 110 -1.20 -2.24 -15.33
CA PRO A 110 -0.37 -1.69 -14.26
C PRO A 110 0.60 -0.61 -14.74
N ALA A 111 0.47 0.60 -14.19
CA ALA A 111 1.30 1.76 -14.48
C ALA A 111 2.57 1.84 -13.64
N ALA A 112 2.51 1.35 -12.41
CA ALA A 112 3.70 1.18 -11.58
C ALA A 112 3.51 0.05 -10.57
N ARG A 113 4.64 -0.41 -10.03
CA ARG A 113 4.67 -1.21 -8.80
C ARG A 113 5.53 -0.52 -7.76
N CYS A 114 5.07 -0.48 -6.52
CA CYS A 114 5.85 0.03 -5.41
C CYS A 114 6.12 -1.09 -4.41
N PHE A 115 7.29 -1.07 -3.80
CA PHE A 115 7.69 -1.97 -2.72
C PHE A 115 8.04 -1.10 -1.52
N GLU A 116 7.32 -1.31 -0.43
CA GLU A 116 7.37 -0.44 0.74
C GLU A 116 7.88 -1.23 1.94
N ASP A 117 8.93 -0.71 2.56
CA ASP A 117 9.43 -1.15 3.86
C ASP A 117 8.89 -0.16 4.90
N VAL A 118 7.88 -0.59 5.67
CA VAL A 118 7.16 0.26 6.63
C VAL A 118 7.56 -0.15 8.04
N VAL A 119 8.26 0.73 8.77
CA VAL A 119 8.68 0.47 10.15
C VAL A 119 7.53 0.72 11.12
N ILE A 120 7.43 -0.14 12.13
CA ILE A 120 6.58 0.06 13.30
C ILE A 120 7.37 0.84 14.34
N TYR A 121 6.85 1.99 14.77
CA TYR A 121 7.56 2.95 15.61
C TYR A 121 6.67 3.44 16.73
N ASP A 122 7.15 3.39 17.97
CA ASP A 122 6.47 4.01 19.11
C ASP A 122 6.93 5.47 19.22
N TYR A 123 6.06 6.38 18.81
CA TYR A 123 6.35 7.81 18.80
C TYR A 123 6.42 8.43 20.21
N ARG A 124 5.90 7.74 21.24
CA ARG A 124 5.93 8.23 22.62
C ARG A 124 7.32 8.11 23.23
N VAL A 125 8.02 7.02 22.89
CA VAL A 125 9.36 6.70 23.41
C VAL A 125 10.47 6.82 22.38
N GLY A 126 10.14 7.07 21.10
CA GLY A 126 11.12 7.35 20.06
C GLY A 126 11.95 6.14 19.63
N ARG A 127 11.36 4.94 19.53
CA ARG A 127 12.07 3.73 19.08
C ARG A 127 11.17 2.79 18.29
N LYS A 128 11.80 1.83 17.59
CA LYS A 128 11.09 0.72 16.96
C LYS A 128 10.23 -0.03 17.98
N ALA A 129 9.09 -0.51 17.52
CA ALA A 129 8.14 -1.27 18.30
C ALA A 129 7.62 -2.46 17.48
N ASN A 130 6.68 -3.19 18.07
CA ASN A 130 5.95 -4.29 17.44
C ASN A 130 4.47 -3.92 17.36
N LEU A 131 3.73 -4.60 16.49
CA LEU A 131 2.28 -4.48 16.47
C LEU A 131 1.65 -5.20 17.68
N GLU A 132 0.47 -4.75 18.07
CA GLU A 132 -0.35 -5.44 19.06
C GLU A 132 -0.78 -6.82 18.54
N SER A 133 -1.01 -7.78 19.46
CA SER A 133 -1.25 -9.18 19.09
C SER A 133 -2.45 -9.36 18.14
N PHE A 134 -3.55 -8.65 18.40
CA PHE A 134 -4.74 -8.71 17.54
C PHE A 134 -4.47 -8.17 16.14
N MET A 135 -3.62 -7.14 16.00
CA MET A 135 -3.25 -6.62 14.67
C MET A 135 -2.42 -7.62 13.89
N VAL A 136 -1.52 -8.33 14.55
CA VAL A 136 -0.73 -9.40 13.92
C VAL A 136 -1.66 -10.50 13.42
N GLU A 137 -2.59 -10.94 14.25
CA GLU A 137 -3.57 -11.98 13.91
C GLU A 137 -4.44 -11.58 12.71
N GLU A 138 -4.96 -10.35 12.70
CA GLU A 138 -5.74 -9.81 11.57
C GLU A 138 -4.92 -9.71 10.27
N LEU A 139 -3.67 -9.23 10.35
CA LEU A 139 -2.81 -9.13 9.17
C LEU A 139 -2.36 -10.50 8.65
N GLN A 140 -2.18 -11.49 9.53
CA GLN A 140 -1.93 -12.88 9.15
C GLN A 140 -3.13 -13.48 8.41
N ALA A 141 -4.35 -13.29 8.94
CA ALA A 141 -5.58 -13.75 8.29
C ALA A 141 -5.76 -13.10 6.90
N VAL A 142 -5.43 -11.81 6.77
CA VAL A 142 -5.44 -11.12 5.47
C VAL A 142 -4.40 -11.70 4.51
N TYR A 143 -3.20 -12.01 4.98
CA TYR A 143 -2.17 -12.65 4.16
C TYR A 143 -2.61 -14.04 3.65
N GLU A 144 -3.23 -14.85 4.52
CA GLU A 144 -3.78 -16.15 4.14
C GLU A 144 -4.88 -16.02 3.08
N LEU A 145 -5.80 -15.07 3.26
CA LEU A 145 -6.84 -14.78 2.28
C LEU A 145 -6.25 -14.31 0.94
N GLN A 146 -5.19 -13.50 0.98
CA GLN A 146 -4.45 -13.06 -0.21
C GLN A 146 -3.88 -14.25 -0.98
N GLU A 147 -3.19 -15.16 -0.32
CA GLU A 147 -2.59 -16.33 -0.98
C GLU A 147 -3.66 -17.30 -1.49
N ALA A 148 -4.74 -17.54 -0.74
CA ALA A 148 -5.87 -18.34 -1.21
C ALA A 148 -6.53 -17.73 -2.47
N THR A 149 -6.78 -16.42 -2.45
CA THR A 149 -7.38 -15.69 -3.58
C THR A 149 -6.48 -15.73 -4.82
N LYS A 150 -5.16 -15.58 -4.62
CA LYS A 150 -4.17 -15.68 -5.70
C LYS A 150 -4.18 -17.05 -6.35
N GLN A 151 -4.21 -18.14 -5.57
CA GLN A 151 -4.27 -19.49 -6.14
C GLN A 151 -5.55 -19.72 -6.94
N LYS A 152 -6.69 -19.29 -6.38
CA LYS A 152 -7.97 -19.35 -7.09
C LYS A 152 -7.94 -18.57 -8.40
N SER A 153 -7.43 -17.34 -8.38
CA SER A 153 -7.35 -16.48 -9.56
C SER A 153 -6.44 -17.07 -10.64
N ILE A 154 -5.30 -17.65 -10.24
CA ILE A 154 -4.38 -18.33 -11.16
C ILE A 154 -5.09 -19.53 -11.81
N GLN A 155 -5.79 -20.34 -11.02
CA GLN A 155 -6.51 -21.49 -11.55
C GLN A 155 -7.60 -21.09 -12.56
N GLU A 156 -8.39 -20.05 -12.24
CA GLU A 156 -9.42 -19.53 -13.15
C GLU A 156 -8.82 -19.06 -14.48
N VAL A 157 -7.67 -18.35 -14.43
CA VAL A 157 -6.96 -17.93 -15.64
C VAL A 157 -6.47 -19.13 -16.47
N LEU A 158 -5.92 -20.16 -15.81
CA LEU A 158 -5.47 -21.37 -16.49
C LEU A 158 -6.62 -22.14 -17.14
N GLU A 159 -7.78 -22.22 -16.49
CA GLU A 159 -8.97 -22.85 -17.09
C GLU A 159 -9.50 -22.04 -18.28
N LEU A 160 -9.55 -20.70 -18.18
CA LEU A 160 -9.94 -19.84 -19.30
C LEU A 160 -9.00 -20.01 -20.50
N GLN A 161 -7.69 -20.14 -20.26
CA GLN A 161 -6.72 -20.39 -21.32
C GLN A 161 -6.99 -21.70 -22.06
N LYS A 162 -7.32 -22.79 -21.34
CA LYS A 162 -7.68 -24.07 -21.96
C LYS A 162 -8.95 -24.01 -22.81
N THR A 163 -9.87 -23.09 -22.52
CA THR A 163 -11.11 -22.93 -23.33
C THR A 163 -10.91 -22.13 -24.61
N LEU A 164 -9.76 -21.46 -24.76
CA LEU A 164 -9.41 -20.67 -25.95
C LEU A 164 -8.59 -21.47 -26.98
N ASP A 165 -8.08 -22.65 -26.58
CA ASP A 165 -7.38 -23.62 -27.42
C ASP A 165 -8.33 -24.71 -27.94
#